data_AF-A0A7S1F7J2-F1
#
_entry.id   AF-A0A7S1F7J2-F1
#
_cell.length_a   1.000
_cell.length_b   1.000
_cell.length_c   1.000
_cell.angle_alpha   90.00
_cell.angle_beta   90.00
_cell.angle_gamma   90.00
#
_symmetry.space_group_name_H-M   'P 1'
#
loop_
_entity.id
_entity.type
_entity.pdbx_description
1 polymer ?
#
loop_
_entity_poly.entity_id
_entity_poly.type
_entity_poly.pdbx_seq_one_letter_code
_entity_poly.pdbx_strand_id
1 'polypeptide(L)'
;KKVGRWGEQFVYQYLKHKLEAEAEASEEGGKRVVWVNETEETGFQYDLQIEDLHGEVEAYVEVKTTQSRDKHLFEMSYREWNFAQKEGSKYVIFRVMNAGKEDVELISVTNPFRQWKDLNLGMCL
;
A
#
# COMPACT_ATOMS: atom_id res chain seq x y z
N LYS A 1 -13.66 -9.10 4.89
CA LYS A 1 -12.90 -8.63 6.07
C LYS A 1 -11.65 -9.48 6.36
N LYS A 2 -11.74 -10.80 6.62
CA LYS A 2 -10.55 -11.62 6.97
C LYS A 2 -9.39 -11.57 5.95
N VAL A 3 -9.70 -11.65 4.64
CA VAL A 3 -8.66 -11.63 3.59
C VAL A 3 -7.98 -10.27 3.43
N GLY A 4 -8.73 -9.17 3.56
CA GLY A 4 -8.17 -7.80 3.48
C GLY A 4 -7.15 -7.58 4.59
N ARG A 5 -7.56 -7.86 5.83
CA ARG A 5 -6.68 -7.76 7.00
C ARG A 5 -5.45 -8.67 6.94
N TRP A 6 -5.57 -9.86 6.35
CA TRP A 6 -4.41 -10.71 6.09
C TRP A 6 -3.43 -10.04 5.12
N GLY A 7 -3.94 -9.40 4.07
CA GLY A 7 -3.11 -8.67 3.12
C GLY A 7 -2.46 -7.43 3.71
N GLU A 8 -3.18 -6.66 4.53
CA GLU A 8 -2.61 -5.53 5.28
C GLU A 8 -1.46 -5.99 6.18
N GLN A 9 -1.66 -7.08 6.93
CA GLN A 9 -0.61 -7.68 7.76
C GLN A 9 0.59 -8.12 6.92
N PHE A 10 0.35 -8.76 5.78
CA PHE A 10 1.38 -9.20 4.86
C PHE A 10 2.22 -8.02 4.35
N VAL A 11 1.56 -6.93 3.92
CA VAL A 11 2.23 -5.71 3.44
C VAL A 11 2.99 -5.02 4.57
N TYR A 12 2.43 -4.95 5.78
CA TYR A 12 3.11 -4.40 6.94
C TYR A 12 4.45 -5.11 7.20
N GLN A 13 4.43 -6.44 7.27
CA GLN A 13 5.64 -7.23 7.53
C GLN A 13 6.64 -7.12 6.37
N TYR A 14 6.16 -7.14 5.12
CA TYR A 14 6.99 -6.94 3.93
C TYR A 14 7.72 -5.59 3.98
N LEU A 15 6.99 -4.50 4.22
CA LEU A 15 7.57 -3.15 4.28
C LEU A 15 8.53 -3.01 5.45
N LYS A 16 8.18 -3.56 6.61
CA LYS A 16 9.04 -3.52 7.80
C LYS A 16 10.40 -4.17 7.52
N HIS A 17 10.41 -5.42 7.04
CA HIS A 17 11.66 -6.11 6.72
C HIS A 17 12.45 -5.41 5.59
N LYS A 18 11.76 -4.88 4.59
CA LYS A 18 12.40 -4.15 3.50
C LYS A 18 13.12 -2.91 4.01
N LEU A 19 12.46 -2.10 4.85
CA LEU A 19 13.04 -0.88 5.41
C LEU A 19 14.15 -1.15 6.42
N GLU A 20 14.05 -2.23 7.21
CA GLU A 20 15.13 -2.69 8.10
C GLU A 20 16.39 -3.04 7.29
N ALA A 21 16.25 -3.81 6.20
CA ALA A 21 17.36 -4.14 5.31
C ALA A 21 17.96 -2.92 4.59
N GLU A 22 17.13 -1.95 4.19
CA GLU A 22 17.59 -0.69 3.60
C GLU A 22 18.36 0.17 4.60
N ALA A 23 17.93 0.21 5.87
CA ALA A 23 18.61 0.95 6.94
C ALA A 23 19.96 0.34 7.31
N GLU A 24 20.13 -0.99 7.22
CA GLU A 24 21.45 -1.63 7.40
C GLU A 24 22.42 -1.32 6.25
N ALA A 25 21.89 -1.03 5.05
CA ALA A 25 22.68 -0.78 3.85
C ALA A 25 22.99 0.71 3.60
N SER A 26 22.39 1.64 4.35
CA SER A 26 22.54 3.08 4.12
C SER A 26 22.78 3.87 5.41
N GLU A 27 23.51 4.98 5.32
CA GLU A 27 23.64 5.95 6.42
C GLU A 27 22.42 6.90 6.51
N GLU A 28 21.50 6.83 5.55
CA GLU A 28 20.23 7.56 5.60
C GLU A 28 19.37 6.89 6.68
N GLY A 29 18.99 7.68 7.70
CA GLY A 29 18.35 7.19 8.92
C GLY A 29 17.14 6.26 8.68
N GLY A 30 16.86 5.41 9.67
CA GLY A 30 15.80 4.39 9.57
C GLY A 30 14.40 4.96 9.31
N LYS A 31 13.56 4.17 8.64
CA LYS A 31 12.14 4.49 8.44
C LYS A 31 11.27 3.55 9.26
N ARG A 32 10.07 4.00 9.62
CA ARG A 32 9.09 3.19 10.36
C ARG A 32 7.82 2.99 9.55
N VAL A 33 7.30 1.77 9.59
CA VAL A 33 5.96 1.45 9.08
C VAL A 33 4.95 1.56 10.22
N VAL A 34 3.86 2.27 9.99
CA VAL A 34 2.72 2.37 10.91
C VAL A 34 1.50 1.77 10.23
N TRP A 35 0.91 0.72 10.82
CA TRP A 35 -0.36 0.15 10.36
C TRP A 35 -1.51 0.83 11.10
N VAL A 36 -2.15 1.80 10.45
CA VAL A 36 -3.18 2.63 11.09
C VAL A 36 -4.44 1.83 11.41
N ASN A 37 -4.76 0.82 10.61
CA ASN A 37 -5.92 -0.06 10.79
C ASN A 37 -5.61 -1.35 11.62
N GLU A 38 -4.48 -1.40 12.34
CA GLU A 38 -4.05 -2.59 13.07
C GLU A 38 -5.08 -3.04 14.10
N THR A 39 -5.65 -2.13 14.89
CA THR A 39 -6.63 -2.52 15.92
C THR A 39 -8.05 -2.49 15.36
N GLU A 40 -8.41 -1.40 14.67
CA GLU A 40 -9.73 -1.17 14.10
C GLU A 40 -9.65 -0.29 12.85
N GLU A 41 -10.71 -0.26 12.06
CA GLU A 41 -10.81 0.59 10.87
C GLU A 41 -10.85 2.07 11.28
N THR A 42 -9.81 2.83 10.93
CA THR A 42 -9.71 4.27 11.27
C THR A 42 -10.59 5.16 10.38
N GLY A 43 -11.00 4.65 9.21
CA GLY A 43 -11.69 5.43 8.19
C GLY A 43 -10.78 6.36 7.37
N PHE A 44 -9.46 6.25 7.54
CA PHE A 44 -8.49 6.89 6.65
C PHE A 44 -8.58 6.32 5.22
N GLN A 45 -7.98 7.04 4.28
CA GLN A 45 -7.97 6.71 2.85
C GLN A 45 -6.78 5.82 2.47
N TYR A 46 -6.16 5.19 3.47
CA TYR A 46 -4.99 4.33 3.39
C TYR A 46 -4.97 3.40 4.62
N ASP A 47 -4.23 2.31 4.50
CA ASP A 47 -4.12 1.26 5.51
C ASP A 47 -2.83 1.35 6.33
N LEU A 48 -1.74 1.81 5.71
CA LEU A 48 -0.44 2.01 6.35
C LEU A 48 0.17 3.36 5.96
N GLN A 49 1.12 3.83 6.76
CA GLN A 49 2.01 4.92 6.39
C GLN A 49 3.48 4.60 6.71
N ILE A 50 4.37 5.20 5.95
CA ILE A 50 5.82 5.14 6.17
C ILE A 50 6.27 6.51 6.65
N GLU A 51 6.94 6.53 7.79
CA GLU A 51 7.46 7.73 8.42
C GLU A 51 8.99 7.69 8.46
N ASP A 52 9.61 8.87 8.38
CA ASP A 52 11.03 9.02 8.72
C ASP A 52 11.26 9.00 10.25
N LEU A 53 12.50 9.19 10.69
CA LEU A 53 12.86 9.24 12.11
C LEU A 53 12.24 10.43 12.87
N HIS A 54 11.80 11.46 12.17
CA HIS A 54 11.19 12.66 12.73
C HIS A 54 9.66 12.57 12.78
N GLY A 55 9.08 11.50 12.23
CA GLY A 55 7.64 11.29 12.16
C GLY A 55 6.98 11.95 10.96
N GLU A 56 7.76 12.46 10.00
CA GLU A 56 7.22 13.01 8.76
C GLU A 56 6.78 11.86 7.85
N VAL A 57 5.57 11.98 7.30
CA VAL A 57 4.99 10.94 6.44
C VAL A 57 5.59 11.03 5.05
N GLU A 58 6.33 9.99 4.68
CA GLU A 58 6.99 9.83 3.38
C GLU A 58 6.10 9.08 2.38
N ALA A 59 5.24 8.17 2.86
CA ALA A 59 4.29 7.47 2.01
C ALA A 59 3.01 7.07 2.75
N TYR A 60 1.90 7.06 2.01
CA TYR A 60 0.62 6.48 2.36
C TYR A 60 0.38 5.24 1.50
N VAL A 61 -0.02 4.16 2.14
CA VAL A 61 -0.13 2.84 1.51
C VAL A 61 -1.55 2.32 1.66
N GLU A 62 -2.19 2.06 0.52
CA GLU A 62 -3.48 1.38 0.41
C GLU A 62 -3.26 -0.08 -0.01
N VAL A 63 -3.93 -1.04 0.64
CA VAL A 63 -3.74 -2.46 0.39
C VAL A 63 -4.97 -3.08 -0.27
N LYS A 64 -4.82 -3.53 -1.52
CA LYS A 64 -5.88 -4.22 -2.27
C LYS A 64 -5.57 -5.70 -2.38
N THR A 65 -6.35 -6.52 -1.68
CA THR A 65 -6.08 -7.96 -1.57
C THR A 65 -7.10 -8.81 -2.31
N THR A 66 -6.63 -9.86 -2.99
CA THR A 66 -7.48 -10.86 -3.64
C THR A 66 -6.91 -12.28 -3.52
N GLN A 67 -7.78 -13.28 -3.44
CA GLN A 67 -7.39 -14.70 -3.45
C GLN A 67 -7.18 -15.25 -4.87
N SER A 68 -7.52 -14.48 -5.90
CA SER A 68 -7.35 -14.85 -7.30
C SER A 68 -6.09 -14.21 -7.89
N ARG A 69 -5.39 -14.93 -8.75
CA ARG A 69 -4.24 -14.40 -9.51
C ARG A 69 -4.69 -13.57 -10.72
N ASP A 70 -5.82 -13.95 -11.32
CA ASP A 70 -6.32 -13.37 -12.57
C ASP A 70 -7.22 -12.14 -12.36
N LYS A 71 -7.45 -11.74 -11.09
CA LYS A 71 -8.28 -10.55 -10.79
C LYS A 71 -7.47 -9.26 -10.97
N HIS A 72 -7.33 -8.80 -12.21
CA HIS A 72 -6.58 -7.57 -12.54
C HIS A 72 -7.26 -6.28 -12.07
N LEU A 73 -8.58 -6.30 -11.89
CA LEU A 73 -9.35 -5.15 -11.40
C LEU A 73 -9.34 -5.08 -9.87
N PHE A 74 -9.30 -3.87 -9.34
CA PHE A 74 -9.50 -3.56 -7.93
C PHE A 74 -10.37 -2.32 -7.79
N GLU A 75 -11.08 -2.24 -6.68
CA GLU A 75 -11.97 -1.11 -6.38
C GLU A 75 -11.19 -0.05 -5.61
N MET A 76 -11.48 1.22 -5.91
CA MET A 76 -11.04 2.36 -5.12
C MET A 76 -12.27 3.20 -4.78
N SER A 77 -12.37 3.63 -3.52
CA SER A 77 -13.41 4.57 -3.14
C SER A 77 -13.13 5.97 -3.72
N TYR A 78 -14.17 6.79 -3.88
CA TYR A 78 -14.01 8.19 -4.30
C TYR A 78 -13.09 8.98 -3.36
N ARG A 79 -13.08 8.64 -2.06
CA ARG A 79 -12.22 9.27 -1.06
C ARG A 79 -10.76 8.87 -1.23
N GLU A 80 -10.48 7.58 -1.38
CA GLU A 80 -9.14 7.07 -1.74
C GLU A 80 -8.63 7.73 -3.01
N TRP A 81 -9.47 7.82 -4.04
CA TRP A 81 -9.08 8.42 -5.32
C TRP A 81 -8.73 9.90 -5.22
N ASN A 82 -9.52 10.68 -4.49
CA ASN A 82 -9.21 12.10 -4.24
C ASN A 82 -7.94 12.27 -3.39
N PHE A 83 -7.74 11.39 -2.41
CA PHE A 83 -6.54 11.43 -1.57
C PHE A 83 -5.29 11.07 -2.38
N ALA A 84 -5.36 10.04 -3.23
CA ALA A 84 -4.30 9.67 -4.16
C ALA A 84 -3.93 10.80 -5.13
N GLN A 85 -4.94 11.55 -5.62
CA GLN A 85 -4.73 12.75 -6.43
C GLN A 85 -3.98 13.85 -5.67
N LYS A 86 -4.33 14.06 -4.40
CA LYS A 86 -3.73 15.10 -3.55
C LYS A 86 -2.28 14.78 -3.17
N GLU A 87 -2.02 13.54 -2.76
CA GLU A 87 -0.71 13.11 -2.25
C GLU A 87 0.26 12.65 -3.36
N GLY A 88 -0.25 12.34 -4.55
CA GLY A 88 0.55 12.05 -5.74
C GLY A 88 1.55 10.92 -5.53
N SER A 89 2.85 11.22 -5.57
CA SER A 89 3.91 10.21 -5.41
C SER A 89 4.01 9.63 -4.01
N LYS A 90 3.46 10.29 -2.99
CA LYS A 90 3.40 9.74 -1.65
C LYS A 90 2.32 8.66 -1.52
N TYR A 91 1.36 8.56 -2.44
CA TYR A 91 0.32 7.54 -2.38
C TYR A 91 0.68 6.32 -3.23
N VAL A 92 0.67 5.15 -2.61
CA VAL A 92 1.04 3.88 -3.24
C VAL A 92 -0.03 2.85 -2.96
N ILE A 93 -0.40 2.08 -3.98
CA ILE A 93 -1.29 0.92 -3.82
C ILE A 93 -0.44 -0.34 -3.84
N PHE A 94 -0.53 -1.15 -2.79
CA PHE A 94 -0.01 -2.50 -2.78
C PHE A 94 -1.12 -3.50 -3.09
N ARG A 95 -0.94 -4.22 -4.21
CA ARG A 95 -1.83 -5.27 -4.68
C ARG A 95 -1.29 -6.62 -4.24
N VAL A 96 -1.99 -7.25 -3.31
CA VAL A 96 -1.67 -8.60 -2.81
C VAL A 96 -2.54 -9.60 -3.56
N MET A 97 -1.92 -10.37 -4.45
CA MET A 97 -2.60 -11.35 -5.28
C MET A 97 -2.42 -12.74 -4.70
N ASN A 98 -3.38 -13.63 -4.99
CA ASN A 98 -3.31 -15.03 -4.59
C ASN A 98 -3.14 -15.23 -3.06
N ALA A 99 -3.79 -14.37 -2.29
CA ALA A 99 -3.70 -14.31 -0.84
C ALA A 99 -4.01 -15.65 -0.14
N GLY A 100 -3.18 -16.00 0.85
CA GLY A 100 -3.31 -17.22 1.64
C GLY A 100 -2.77 -18.49 0.99
N LYS A 101 -1.98 -18.38 -0.09
CA LYS A 101 -1.28 -19.51 -0.75
C LYS A 101 0.24 -19.34 -0.67
N GLU A 102 0.99 -20.34 -1.14
CA GLU A 102 2.46 -20.30 -1.13
C GLU A 102 3.03 -19.32 -2.18
N ASP A 103 2.34 -19.17 -3.32
CA ASP A 103 2.72 -18.32 -4.44
C ASP A 103 2.01 -16.96 -4.41
N VAL A 104 2.07 -16.27 -3.27
CA VAL A 104 1.54 -14.90 -3.12
C VAL A 104 2.38 -13.94 -3.96
N GLU A 105 1.71 -13.06 -4.71
CA GLU A 105 2.39 -12.02 -5.49
C GLU A 105 2.06 -10.65 -4.91
N LEU A 106 3.06 -9.77 -4.93
CA LEU A 106 2.95 -8.40 -4.46
C LEU A 106 3.34 -7.43 -5.58
N ILE A 107 2.42 -6.54 -5.93
CA ILE A 107 2.63 -5.51 -6.96
C ILE A 107 2.42 -4.14 -6.32
N SER A 108 3.35 -3.21 -6.54
CA SER A 108 3.20 -1.81 -6.11
C SER A 108 2.81 -0.91 -7.28
N VAL A 109 1.77 -0.11 -7.11
CA VAL A 109 1.36 0.95 -8.05
C VAL A 109 1.63 2.31 -7.39
N THR A 110 2.79 2.88 -7.67
CA THR A 110 3.17 4.22 -7.20
C THR A 110 2.44 5.29 -7.99
N ASN A 111 1.93 6.33 -7.30
CA ASN A 111 1.20 7.44 -7.90
C ASN A 111 0.11 6.95 -8.88
N PRO A 112 -0.93 6.25 -8.38
CA PRO A 112 -1.96 5.65 -9.23
C PRO A 112 -2.69 6.69 -10.07
N PHE A 113 -2.78 7.95 -9.60
CA PHE A 113 -3.35 9.05 -10.37
C PHE A 113 -2.53 9.36 -11.63
N ARG A 114 -1.20 9.45 -11.51
CA ARG A 114 -0.33 9.63 -12.67
C ARG A 114 -0.39 8.42 -13.60
N GLN A 115 -0.39 7.21 -13.07
CA GLN A 115 -0.50 5.99 -13.88
C GLN A 115 -1.80 5.94 -14.69
N TRP A 116 -2.91 6.42 -14.11
CA TRP A 116 -4.17 6.57 -14.84
C TRP A 116 -4.09 7.64 -15.94
N LYS A 117 -3.52 8.82 -15.64
CA LYS A 117 -3.30 9.88 -16.64
C LYS A 117 -2.44 9.40 -17.82
N ASP A 118 -1.45 8.58 -17.53
CA ASP A 118 -0.50 8.04 -18.51
C ASP A 118 -1.04 6.76 -19.19
N LEU A 119 -2.30 6.38 -18.93
CA LEU A 119 -3.00 5.19 -19.49
C LEU A 119 -2.39 3.83 -19.09
N ASN A 120 -1.56 3.80 -18.06
CA ASN A 120 -0.97 2.58 -17.48
C ASN A 120 -1.91 1.90 -16.47
N LEU A 121 -2.95 2.61 -15.99
CA LEU A 121 -3.94 2.10 -15.06
C LEU A 121 -5.35 2.37 -15.59
N GLY A 122 -6.13 1.31 -15.82
CA GLY A 122 -7.54 1.42 -16.18
C GLY A 122 -8.40 1.76 -14.97
N MET A 123 -9.37 2.66 -15.15
CA MET A 123 -10.42 2.94 -14.17
C MET A 123 -11.81 2.72 -14.78
N CYS A 124 -12.70 2.12 -14.00
CA CYS A 124 -14.13 2.05 -14.29
C CYS A 124 -14.86 2.76 -13.15
N LEU A 125 -15.70 3.74 -13.48
CA LEU A 125 -16.49 4.53 -12.54
C LEU A 125 -17.97 4.13 -12.60
#